data_AF-A0A7Z8L4N7-F1
#
_entry.id   AF-A0A7Z8L4N7-F1
#
_cell.length_a   1.000
_cell.length_b   1.000
_cell.length_c   1.000
_cell.angle_alpha   90.00
_cell.angle_beta   90.00
_cell.angle_gamma   90.00
#
_symmetry.space_group_name_H-M   'P 1'
#
loop_
_entity.id
_entity.type
_entity.pdbx_description
1 polymer ?
#
loop_
_entity_poly.entity_id
_entity_poly.type
_entity_poly.pdbx_seq_one_letter_code
_entity_poly.pdbx_strand_id
1 'polypeptide(L)' 'MSVGPLSTPPRLVIIGGGFAGLSLALRCSRRDAEITLIDRRNHHLFQPLLYQVATGGLS' A
#
# COMPACT_ATOMS: atom_id res chain seq x y z
N MET A 1 3.66 -22.41 -32.53
CA MET A 1 3.78 -21.12 -31.84
C MET A 1 2.51 -20.97 -31.00
N SER A 2 2.59 -21.23 -29.69
CA SER A 2 1.41 -21.18 -28.80
C SER A 2 1.29 -19.78 -28.21
N VAL A 3 0.25 -19.04 -28.60
CA VAL A 3 -0.11 -17.79 -27.92
C VAL A 3 -0.82 -18.20 -26.64
N GLY A 4 -0.11 -18.12 -25.52
CA GLY A 4 -0.70 -18.29 -24.19
C GLY A 4 -1.80 -17.26 -23.95
N PRO A 5 -2.76 -17.53 -23.03
CA PRO A 5 -3.90 -16.65 -22.82
C PRO A 5 -3.42 -15.23 -22.48
N LEU A 6 -3.99 -14.21 -23.14
CA LEU A 6 -3.77 -12.81 -22.80
C LEU A 6 -4.54 -12.47 -21.52
N SER A 7 -4.21 -13.11 -20.40
CA SER A 7 -4.80 -12.75 -19.11
C SER A 7 -4.20 -11.43 -18.68
N THR A 8 -4.87 -10.33 -19.01
CA THR A 8 -4.48 -9.02 -18.51
C THR A 8 -4.53 -9.07 -16.98
N PRO A 9 -3.43 -8.75 -16.28
CA PRO A 9 -3.41 -8.79 -14.83
C PRO A 9 -4.50 -7.86 -14.27
N PRO A 10 -5.25 -8.27 -13.25
CA PRO A 10 -6.26 -7.41 -12.63
C PRO A 10 -5.62 -6.10 -12.14
N ARG A 11 -6.24 -4.98 -12.50
CA ARG A 11 -5.76 -3.64 -12.13
C ARG A 11 -6.47 -3.17 -10.86
N LEU A 12 -5.70 -2.80 -9.84
CA LEU A 12 -6.21 -2.42 -8.53
C LEU A 12 -5.73 -1.00 -8.18
N VAL A 13 -6.67 -0.08 -7.95
CA VAL A 13 -6.37 1.26 -7.44
C VAL A 13 -6.71 1.33 -5.97
N ILE A 14 -5.73 1.69 -5.14
CA ILE A 14 -5.87 1.84 -3.69
C ILE A 14 -5.73 3.33 -3.36
N ILE A 15 -6.73 3.90 -2.70
CA ILE A 15 -6.70 5.30 -2.26
C ILE A 15 -6.46 5.35 -0.74
N GLY A 16 -5.35 5.94 -0.34
CA GLY A 16 -4.86 6.07 1.04
C GLY A 16 -3.77 5.07 1.39
N GLY A 17 -2.55 5.56 1.66
CA GLY A 17 -1.37 4.82 2.14
C GLY A 17 -1.36 4.68 3.67
N GLY A 18 -2.54 4.45 4.24
CA GLY A 18 -2.72 4.08 5.63
C GLY A 18 -2.29 2.63 5.92
N PHE A 19 -2.53 2.17 7.14
CA PHE A 19 -2.22 0.80 7.57
C PHE A 19 -2.91 -0.23 6.68
N ALA A 20 -4.20 0.01 6.38
CA ALA A 20 -4.99 -0.85 5.53
C ALA A 20 -4.55 -0.82 4.06
N GLY A 21 -4.27 0.37 3.50
CA GLY A 21 -3.90 0.51 2.09
C GLY A 21 -2.56 -0.14 1.75
N LEU A 22 -1.53 0.08 2.58
CA LEU A 22 -0.24 -0.58 2.45
C LEU A 22 -0.35 -2.10 2.66
N SER A 23 -1.09 -2.54 3.69
CA SER A 23 -1.29 -3.97 3.95
C SER A 23 -2.00 -4.68 2.78
N LEU A 24 -2.99 -4.03 2.18
CA LEU A 24 -3.70 -4.53 1.01
C LEU A 24 -2.77 -4.61 -0.21
N ALA A 25 -2.04 -3.53 -0.50
CA ALA A 25 -1.09 -3.48 -1.61
C ALA A 25 -0.05 -4.61 -1.51
N LEU A 26 0.53 -4.83 -0.33
CA LEU A 26 1.52 -5.88 -0.08
C LEU A 26 0.94 -7.30 -0.24
N ARG A 27 -0.30 -7.53 0.22
CA ARG A 27 -0.97 -8.83 0.06
C ARG A 27 -1.35 -9.12 -1.38
N CYS A 28 -1.81 -8.10 -2.11
CA CYS A 28 -2.24 -8.20 -3.51
C CYS A 28 -1.06 -8.28 -4.49
N SER A 29 0.11 -7.73 -4.13
CA SER A 29 1.31 -7.79 -4.98
C SER A 29 1.77 -9.22 -5.29
N ARG A 30 1.33 -10.23 -4.53
CA ARG A 30 1.65 -11.65 -4.76
C ARG A 30 0.69 -12.37 -5.70
N ARG A 31 -0.32 -11.69 -6.25
CA ARG A 31 -1.42 -12.30 -7.04
C ARG A 31 -1.45 -11.85 -8.51
N ASP A 32 -0.30 -11.47 -9.09
CA ASP A 32 -0.22 -10.94 -10.47
C ASP A 32 -1.21 -9.79 -10.74
N ALA A 33 -1.34 -8.86 -9.80
CA ALA A 33 -2.16 -7.67 -9.96
C ALA A 33 -1.28 -6.45 -10.28
N GLU A 34 -1.74 -5.60 -11.19
CA GLU A 34 -1.16 -4.27 -11.42
C GLU A 34 -1.75 -3.31 -10.37
N ILE A 35 -0.93 -2.81 -9.43
CA ILE A 35 -1.40 -2.03 -8.29
C ILE A 35 -0.96 -0.57 -8.42
N THR A 36 -1.91 0.35 -8.32
CA THR A 36 -1.67 1.79 -8.18
C THR A 36 -2.11 2.25 -6.80
N LEU A 37 -1.16 2.65 -5.95
CA LEU A 37 -1.44 3.24 -4.64
C LEU A 37 -1.36 4.76 -4.73
N ILE A 38 -2.43 5.44 -4.36
CA ILE A 38 -2.51 6.91 -4.34
C ILE A 38 -2.69 7.34 -2.89
N ASP A 39 -1.73 8.07 -2.34
CA ASP A 39 -1.87 8.75 -1.06
C ASP A 39 -1.60 10.25 -1.24
N ARG A 40 -2.28 11.07 -0.44
CA ARG A 40 -2.02 12.50 -0.33
C ARG A 40 -0.65 12.78 0.33
N ARG A 41 -0.15 11.86 1.16
CA ARG A 41 1.17 11.96 1.81
C ARG A 41 2.01 10.72 1.54
N ASN A 42 3.28 10.90 1.19
CA ASN A 42 4.22 9.80 0.90
C ASN A 42 4.78 9.12 2.17
N HIS A 43 4.11 9.23 3.32
CA HIS A 43 4.55 8.64 4.58
C HIS A 43 3.35 8.13 5.39
N HIS A 44 3.46 6.91 5.88
CA HIS A 44 2.49 6.34 6.80
C HIS A 44 2.73 6.89 8.20
N LEU A 45 1.91 7.85 8.60
CA LEU A 45 2.03 8.47 9.91
C LEU A 45 1.18 7.71 10.92
N PHE A 46 1.82 6.89 11.76
CA PHE A 46 1.14 6.21 12.86
C PHE A 46 0.90 7.20 14.00
N GLN A 47 -0.21 7.93 13.88
CA GLN A 47 -0.64 9.00 14.78
C GLN A 47 -0.56 8.66 16.28
N PRO A 48 -0.79 7.41 16.74
CA PRO A 48 -0.65 7.08 18.16
C PRO A 48 0.76 7.28 18.74
N LEU A 49 1.83 7.15 17.95
CA LEU A 49 3.20 7.38 18.42
C LEU A 49 3.61 8.87 18.40
N LEU A 50 2.83 9.76 17.76
CA LEU A 50 3.15 11.19 17.75
C LEU A 50 3.10 11.81 19.13
N TYR A 51 2.20 11.36 20.01
CA TYR A 51 2.19 11.82 21.39
C TYR A 51 3.47 11.42 22.12
N GLN A 52 3.97 10.20 21.87
CA GLN A 52 5.21 9.71 22.48
C GLN A 52 6.47 10.42 21.93
N VAL A 53 6.47 10.79 20.65
CA VAL A 53 7.52 11.66 20.08
C VAL A 53 7.45 13.07 20.68
N ALA A 54 6.24 13.63 20.82
CA ALA A 54 6.04 14.96 21.40
C ALA A 54 6.43 15.06 22.88
N THR A 55 6.33 13.96 23.64
CA THR A 55 6.74 13.90 25.05
C THR A 55 8.20 13.45 25.26
N GLY A 56 8.97 13.25 24.18
CA GLY A 56 10.39 12.87 24.25
C GLY A 56 10.65 11.42 24.63
N GLY A 57 9.65 10.54 24.53
CA GLY A 57 9.75 9.12 24.90
C GLY A 57 10.32 8.22 23.80
N LEU A 58 10.58 8.75 22.61
CA LEU A 58 11.14 8.01 21.47
C LEU A 58 12.20 8.87 20.77
N SER A 59 13.40 8.31 20.59
CA SER A 59 14.46 8.82 19.71
C SER A 59 14.50 8.04 18.41
#